data_AF-A0A812T651-F1
#
_entry.id   AF-A0A812T651-F1
#
_cell.length_a   1.000
_cell.length_b   1.000
_cell.length_c   1.000
_cell.angle_alpha   90.00
_cell.angle_beta   90.00
_cell.angle_gamma   90.00
#
_symmetry.space_group_name_H-M   'P 1'
#
loop_
_entity.id
_entity.type
_entity.pdbx_description
1 polymer ?
#
loop_
_entity_poly.entity_id
_entity_poly.type
_entity_poly.pdbx_seq_one_letter_code
_entity_poly.pdbx_strand_id
1 'polypeptide(L)'
;MQCNNNLKQIGLALHNYHDTFGCLPAGYHDVDYAYRLEPIYGWAVSILPFLELNNLFEELDPNHIPLRARYHSGYTADDQRLLQTRIDAYRCPSDIAGDTHAFVFGATDHFYPGTSNYVAYGGAGDTTVTLRDNNDAHGTFFGGSYLKFRDITDGTSNTFFVGERDASK
;
A
#
# COMPACT_ATOMS: atom_id res chain seq x y z
N MET A 1 -5.49 -13.82 17.38
CA MET A 1 -4.68 -14.81 16.62
C MET A 1 -4.69 -14.53 15.13
N GLN A 2 -5.84 -14.27 14.50
CA GLN A 2 -5.92 -14.06 13.05
C GLN A 2 -5.06 -12.89 12.54
N CYS A 3 -5.00 -11.76 13.25
CA CYS A 3 -4.22 -10.60 12.80
C CYS A 3 -2.71 -10.88 12.73
N ASN A 4 -2.18 -11.71 13.64
CA ASN A 4 -0.81 -12.21 13.56
C ASN A 4 -0.61 -13.15 12.35
N ASN A 5 -1.63 -13.92 11.95
CA ASN A 5 -1.54 -14.77 10.77
C ASN A 5 -1.55 -13.93 9.49
N ASN A 6 -2.36 -12.88 9.43
CA ASN A 6 -2.37 -11.92 8.33
C ASN A 6 -0.98 -11.25 8.18
N LEU A 7 -0.35 -10.79 9.28
CA LEU A 7 1.03 -10.28 9.23
C LEU A 7 2.03 -11.29 8.68
N LYS A 8 1.91 -12.57 9.06
CA LYS A 8 2.77 -13.64 8.51
C LYS A 8 2.53 -13.84 7.01
N GLN A 9 1.28 -13.81 6.56
CA GLN A 9 0.94 -13.91 5.14
C GLN A 9 1.49 -12.72 4.35
N ILE A 10 1.38 -11.50 4.89
CA ILE A 10 1.96 -10.30 4.29
C ILE A 10 3.49 -10.41 4.21
N GLY A 11 4.15 -10.86 5.29
CA GLY A 11 5.59 -11.11 5.30
C GLY A 11 6.00 -12.11 4.22
N LEU A 12 5.29 -13.24 4.12
CA LEU A 12 5.55 -14.24 3.08
C LEU A 12 5.35 -13.66 1.66
N ALA A 13 4.29 -12.88 1.44
CA ALA A 13 4.04 -12.22 0.17
C ALA A 13 5.15 -11.22 -0.20
N LEU A 14 5.68 -10.46 0.77
CA LEU A 14 6.83 -9.58 0.55
C LEU A 14 8.11 -10.35 0.20
N HIS A 15 8.36 -11.49 0.84
CA HIS A 15 9.47 -12.38 0.50
C HIS A 15 9.32 -12.95 -0.91
N ASN A 16 8.13 -13.45 -1.28
CA ASN A 16 7.88 -13.97 -2.63
C ASN A 16 8.00 -12.88 -3.70
N TYR A 17 7.55 -11.66 -3.41
CA TYR A 17 7.76 -10.50 -4.27
C TYR A 17 9.27 -10.24 -4.45
N HIS A 18 10.04 -10.21 -3.36
CA HIS A 18 11.49 -10.02 -3.41
C HIS A 18 12.19 -11.12 -4.22
N ASP A 19 11.82 -12.38 -4.01
CA ASP A 19 12.38 -13.51 -4.77
C ASP A 19 12.09 -13.41 -6.28
N THR A 20 10.94 -12.84 -6.64
CA THR A 20 10.51 -12.67 -8.03
C THR A 20 11.17 -11.48 -8.72
N PHE A 21 11.23 -10.33 -8.04
CA PHE A 21 11.66 -9.05 -8.63
C PHE A 21 13.04 -8.57 -8.16
N GLY A 22 13.69 -9.32 -7.26
CA GLY A 22 15.01 -9.02 -6.70
C GLY A 22 15.06 -7.81 -5.74
N CYS A 23 13.91 -7.24 -5.39
CA CYS A 23 13.76 -6.08 -4.51
C CYS A 23 12.39 -6.10 -3.80
N LEU A 24 12.27 -5.39 -2.68
CA LEU A 24 11.00 -5.09 -2.04
C LEU A 24 10.20 -4.14 -2.92
N PRO A 25 8.85 -4.19 -2.85
CA PRO A 25 8.03 -3.24 -3.60
C PRO A 25 8.21 -1.83 -3.05
N ALA A 26 7.99 -0.83 -3.92
CA ALA A 26 7.98 0.55 -3.49
C ALA A 26 6.86 0.82 -2.50
N GLY A 27 7.11 1.71 -1.53
CA GLY A 27 6.05 2.23 -0.65
C GLY A 27 4.89 2.76 -1.48
N TYR A 28 5.22 3.42 -2.59
CA TYR A 28 4.31 3.76 -3.68
C TYR A 28 5.03 3.97 -5.02
N HIS A 29 4.28 3.80 -6.10
CA HIS A 29 4.72 4.05 -7.47
C HIS A 29 4.12 5.37 -7.96
N ASP A 30 4.97 6.35 -8.27
CA ASP A 30 4.57 7.57 -8.96
C ASP A 30 4.69 7.35 -10.47
N VAL A 31 3.54 7.26 -11.15
CA VAL A 31 3.45 7.08 -12.61
C VAL A 31 3.38 8.41 -13.37
N ASP A 32 3.23 9.54 -12.69
CA ASP A 32 2.93 10.82 -13.35
C ASP A 32 4.00 11.90 -13.18
N TYR A 33 5.03 11.74 -12.34
CA TYR A 33 6.17 12.67 -12.14
C TYR A 33 5.80 14.14 -11.90
N ALA A 34 4.52 14.46 -11.80
CA ALA A 34 3.99 15.76 -11.48
C ALA A 34 3.97 15.83 -9.97
N TYR A 35 4.69 16.79 -9.40
CA TYR A 35 4.79 17.11 -7.97
C TYR A 35 3.44 17.34 -7.28
N ARG A 36 2.60 16.32 -7.20
CA ARG A 36 1.23 16.36 -6.71
C ARG A 36 1.11 15.42 -5.54
N LEU A 37 0.59 15.94 -4.43
CA LEU A 37 0.25 15.18 -3.24
C LEU A 37 -1.07 14.42 -3.49
N GLU A 38 -1.10 13.60 -4.54
CA GLU A 38 -2.24 12.78 -4.92
C GLU A 38 -2.03 11.34 -4.45
N PRO A 39 -3.08 10.67 -3.95
CA PRO A 39 -3.01 9.25 -3.69
C PRO A 39 -2.58 8.39 -4.89
N ILE A 40 -1.71 7.43 -4.63
CA ILE A 40 -1.13 6.52 -5.63
C ILE A 40 -1.07 5.08 -5.11
N TYR A 41 -0.91 4.13 -6.03
CA TYR A 41 -0.81 2.72 -5.68
C TYR A 41 0.48 2.42 -4.90
N GLY A 42 0.30 1.63 -3.84
CA GLY A 42 1.34 1.31 -2.87
C GLY A 42 1.87 -0.11 -2.92
N TRP A 43 2.77 -0.41 -1.99
CA TRP A 43 3.29 -1.75 -1.73
C TRP A 43 2.19 -2.81 -1.59
N ALA A 44 1.06 -2.45 -0.97
CA ALA A 44 -0.06 -3.36 -0.71
C ALA A 44 -0.68 -3.86 -2.02
N VAL A 45 -0.87 -2.99 -3.01
CA VAL A 45 -1.35 -3.41 -4.33
C VAL A 45 -0.31 -4.27 -5.03
N SER A 46 0.98 -3.93 -4.89
CA SER A 46 2.09 -4.63 -5.55
C SER A 46 2.21 -6.11 -5.14
N ILE A 47 1.78 -6.46 -3.92
CA ILE A 47 1.87 -7.83 -3.40
C ILE A 47 0.59 -8.66 -3.55
N LEU A 48 -0.50 -8.11 -4.10
CA LEU A 48 -1.78 -8.83 -4.27
C LEU A 48 -1.62 -10.18 -4.99
N PRO A 49 -0.83 -10.32 -6.09
CA PRO A 49 -0.63 -11.61 -6.73
C PRO A 49 -0.03 -12.67 -5.80
N PHE A 50 0.81 -12.25 -4.84
CA PHE A 50 1.45 -13.12 -3.86
C PHE A 50 0.57 -13.41 -2.62
N LEU A 51 -0.62 -12.80 -2.57
CA LEU A 51 -1.69 -13.07 -1.61
C LEU A 51 -2.85 -13.85 -2.27
N GLU A 52 -2.62 -14.47 -3.43
CA GLU A 52 -3.64 -15.17 -4.23
C GLU A 52 -4.77 -14.26 -4.75
N LEU A 53 -4.51 -12.95 -4.85
CA LEU A 53 -5.46 -11.93 -5.31
C LEU A 53 -5.11 -11.40 -6.71
N ASN A 54 -4.65 -12.28 -7.60
CA ASN A 54 -4.24 -11.93 -8.96
C ASN A 54 -5.40 -11.27 -9.76
N ASN A 55 -6.63 -11.77 -9.62
CA ASN A 55 -7.79 -11.19 -10.31
C ASN A 55 -8.00 -9.73 -9.93
N LEU A 56 -7.87 -9.38 -8.63
CA LEU A 56 -8.02 -8.00 -8.19
C LEU A 56 -6.88 -7.11 -8.69
N PHE A 57 -5.65 -7.65 -8.72
CA PHE A 57 -4.51 -6.94 -9.30
C PHE A 57 -4.73 -6.61 -10.78
N GLU A 58 -5.22 -7.58 -11.55
CA GLU A 58 -5.55 -7.41 -12.97
C GLU A 58 -6.71 -6.44 -13.19
N GLU A 59 -7.76 -6.47 -12.36
CA GLU A 59 -8.89 -5.52 -12.46
C GLU A 59 -8.47 -4.07 -12.11
N LEU A 60 -7.60 -3.90 -11.10
CA LEU A 60 -7.05 -2.59 -10.76
C LEU A 60 -6.17 -2.04 -11.89
N ASP A 61 -5.38 -2.91 -12.51
CA ASP A 61 -4.40 -2.62 -13.56
C ASP A 61 -3.46 -1.44 -13.19
N PRO A 62 -2.74 -1.52 -12.06
CA PRO A 62 -1.98 -0.40 -11.51
C PRO A 62 -0.80 0.03 -12.38
N ASN A 63 -0.43 -0.77 -13.38
CA ASN A 63 0.66 -0.47 -14.31
C ASN A 63 0.22 0.41 -15.48
N HIS A 64 -1.07 0.47 -15.79
CA HIS A 64 -1.59 1.24 -16.92
C HIS A 64 -2.63 2.28 -16.52
N ILE A 65 -3.37 2.06 -15.43
CA ILE A 65 -4.40 2.97 -14.95
C ILE A 65 -3.93 3.59 -13.63
N PRO A 66 -3.69 4.91 -13.56
CA PRO A 66 -3.26 5.54 -12.32
C PRO A 66 -4.41 5.60 -11.31
N LEU A 67 -4.11 5.49 -10.01
CA LEU A 67 -5.13 5.51 -8.95
C LEU A 67 -6.01 6.78 -9.03
N ARG A 68 -5.44 7.94 -9.40
CA ARG A 68 -6.21 9.19 -9.59
C ARG A 68 -7.36 9.06 -10.57
N ALA A 69 -7.23 8.25 -11.63
CA ALA A 69 -8.30 8.05 -12.61
C ALA A 69 -9.53 7.32 -12.01
N ARG A 70 -9.34 6.64 -10.86
CA ARG A 70 -10.37 5.85 -10.19
C ARG A 70 -11.13 6.60 -9.10
N TYR A 71 -10.59 7.71 -8.58
CA TYR A 71 -11.24 8.47 -7.50
C TYR A 71 -11.50 9.95 -7.83
N HIS A 72 -10.90 10.53 -8.88
CA HIS A 72 -11.21 11.89 -9.33
C HIS A 72 -12.54 11.99 -10.10
N SER A 73 -12.86 13.20 -10.57
CA SER A 73 -14.02 13.48 -11.44
C SER A 73 -14.10 12.50 -12.62
N GLY A 74 -15.25 11.83 -12.74
CA GLY A 74 -15.49 10.83 -13.79
C GLY A 74 -15.37 9.37 -13.35
N TYR A 75 -15.13 9.09 -12.06
CA TYR A 75 -15.13 7.73 -11.53
C TYR A 75 -16.46 7.00 -11.79
N THR A 76 -16.38 5.69 -11.95
CA THR A 76 -17.49 4.79 -12.20
C THR A 76 -17.88 4.02 -10.94
N ALA A 77 -19.06 3.40 -10.95
CA ALA A 77 -19.45 2.47 -9.88
C ALA A 77 -18.48 1.28 -9.75
N ASP A 78 -17.82 0.90 -10.85
CA ASP A 78 -16.83 -0.17 -10.84
C ASP A 78 -15.52 0.26 -10.17
N ASP A 79 -15.06 1.49 -10.42
CA ASP A 79 -13.91 2.06 -9.71
C ASP A 79 -14.15 2.11 -8.20
N GLN A 80 -15.36 2.52 -7.81
CA GLN A 80 -15.76 2.52 -6.40
C GLN A 80 -15.73 1.11 -5.80
N ARG A 81 -16.28 0.11 -6.50
CA ARG A 81 -16.25 -1.30 -6.06
C ARG A 81 -14.81 -1.79 -5.86
N LEU A 82 -13.93 -1.51 -6.81
CA LEU A 82 -12.52 -1.94 -6.75
C LEU A 82 -11.81 -1.35 -5.54
N LEU A 83 -11.94 -0.04 -5.33
CA LEU A 83 -11.26 0.65 -4.24
C LEU A 83 -11.91 0.46 -2.85
N GLN A 84 -13.10 -0.14 -2.78
CA GLN A 84 -13.79 -0.55 -1.55
C GLN A 84 -13.76 -2.06 -1.34
N THR A 85 -13.02 -2.81 -2.15
CA THR A 85 -12.93 -4.27 -2.03
C THR A 85 -12.31 -4.65 -0.69
N ARG A 86 -13.07 -5.40 0.12
CA ARG A 86 -12.60 -5.93 1.39
C ARG A 86 -11.58 -7.05 1.14
N ILE A 87 -10.35 -6.85 1.60
CA ILE A 87 -9.27 -7.83 1.50
C ILE A 87 -9.01 -8.42 2.89
N ASP A 88 -9.39 -9.68 3.11
CA ASP A 88 -9.25 -10.34 4.42
C ASP A 88 -7.81 -10.35 4.93
N ALA A 89 -6.84 -10.53 4.05
CA ALA A 89 -5.41 -10.46 4.40
C ALA A 89 -4.99 -9.08 4.92
N TYR A 90 -5.76 -8.03 4.61
CA TYR A 90 -5.52 -6.66 5.09
C TYR A 90 -6.45 -6.20 6.21
N ARG A 91 -7.39 -7.04 6.62
CA ARG A 91 -8.34 -6.73 7.70
C ARG A 91 -8.06 -7.59 8.91
N CYS A 92 -7.74 -6.95 10.02
CA CYS A 92 -7.63 -7.60 11.32
C CYS A 92 -9.04 -7.82 11.88
N PRO A 93 -9.49 -9.06 12.15
CA PRO A 93 -10.86 -9.30 12.64
C PRO A 93 -11.16 -8.76 14.05
N SER A 94 -10.14 -8.34 14.80
CA SER A 94 -10.35 -7.65 16.08
C SER A 94 -10.52 -6.14 15.95
N ASP A 95 -10.30 -5.57 14.76
CA ASP A 95 -10.69 -4.20 14.46
C ASP A 95 -12.19 -4.14 14.16
N ILE A 96 -12.88 -3.18 14.79
CA ILE A 96 -14.32 -2.95 14.67
C ILE A 96 -14.67 -1.87 13.64
N ALA A 97 -13.68 -1.28 12.97
CA ALA A 97 -13.92 -0.31 11.91
C ALA A 97 -14.79 -0.93 10.79
N GLY A 98 -15.62 -0.10 10.16
CA GLY A 98 -16.39 -0.50 8.98
C GLY A 98 -15.48 -0.83 7.78
N ASP A 99 -16.05 -1.34 6.70
CA ASP A 99 -15.30 -1.69 5.50
C ASP A 99 -14.80 -0.47 4.71
N THR A 100 -15.31 0.73 5.00
CA THR A 100 -14.89 1.99 4.40
C THR A 100 -14.53 3.03 5.44
N HIS A 101 -13.54 3.87 5.13
CA HIS A 101 -13.16 4.99 5.99
C HIS A 101 -14.32 6.01 6.11
N ALA A 102 -14.36 6.75 7.22
CA ALA A 102 -15.34 7.82 7.45
C ALA A 102 -14.92 9.17 6.85
N PHE A 103 -13.68 9.27 6.37
CA PHE A 103 -13.16 10.45 5.70
C PHE A 103 -13.04 10.20 4.19
N VAL A 104 -13.17 11.28 3.45
CA VAL A 104 -13.04 11.27 2.00
C VAL A 104 -11.56 11.25 1.62
N PHE A 105 -11.25 10.55 0.54
CA PHE A 105 -9.90 10.38 0.02
C PHE A 105 -9.66 11.27 -1.21
N GLY A 106 -8.50 11.94 -1.23
CA GLY A 106 -8.14 12.87 -2.29
C GLY A 106 -8.87 14.22 -2.22
N ALA A 107 -8.70 15.05 -3.25
CA ALA A 107 -9.28 16.39 -3.34
C ALA A 107 -10.75 16.42 -3.82
N THR A 108 -11.41 15.26 -3.89
CA THR A 108 -12.78 15.12 -4.38
C THR A 108 -13.69 14.62 -3.27
N ASP A 109 -14.65 15.43 -2.84
CA ASP A 109 -15.52 15.25 -1.65
C ASP A 109 -16.46 14.02 -1.64
N HIS A 110 -16.26 13.02 -2.51
CA HIS A 110 -17.26 11.96 -2.76
C HIS A 110 -16.77 10.51 -2.66
N PHE A 111 -15.49 10.25 -2.38
CA PHE A 111 -14.94 8.89 -2.38
C PHE A 111 -14.42 8.43 -1.01
N TYR A 112 -15.01 7.36 -0.46
CA TYR A 112 -14.60 6.73 0.79
C TYR A 112 -13.84 5.42 0.50
N PRO A 113 -12.52 5.35 0.74
CA PRO A 113 -11.71 4.17 0.44
C PRO A 113 -12.01 3.01 1.39
N GLY A 114 -11.73 1.80 0.94
CA GLY A 114 -11.77 0.61 1.79
C GLY A 114 -10.79 0.72 2.96
N THR A 115 -11.14 0.16 4.11
CA THR A 115 -10.29 0.14 5.31
C THR A 115 -9.20 -0.94 5.22
N SER A 116 -8.09 -0.71 5.92
CA SER A 116 -7.01 -1.69 6.08
C SER A 116 -6.25 -1.46 7.38
N ASN A 117 -5.65 -2.52 7.91
CA ASN A 117 -4.98 -2.51 9.21
C ASN A 117 -3.46 -2.53 9.15
N TYR A 118 -2.86 -2.81 7.98
CA TYR A 118 -1.42 -3.03 7.91
C TYR A 118 -0.74 -1.91 7.15
N VAL A 119 0.31 -1.36 7.76
CA VAL A 119 1.08 -0.24 7.23
C VAL A 119 2.54 -0.61 7.12
N ALA A 120 3.14 -0.25 5.99
CA ALA A 120 4.57 -0.44 5.78
C ALA A 120 5.37 0.73 6.38
N TYR A 121 6.58 0.42 6.84
CA TYR A 121 7.46 1.38 7.48
C TYR A 121 8.26 2.18 6.44
N GLY A 122 7.80 3.40 6.17
CA GLY A 122 8.46 4.33 5.26
C GLY A 122 9.63 5.13 5.84
N GLY A 123 9.95 4.96 7.13
CA GLY A 123 11.06 5.65 7.79
C GLY A 123 10.62 6.82 8.67
N ALA A 124 11.60 7.46 9.31
CA ALA A 124 11.41 8.68 10.09
C ALA A 124 11.85 9.89 9.24
N GLY A 125 10.90 10.56 8.59
CA GLY A 125 11.16 11.72 7.74
C GLY A 125 9.86 12.46 7.42
N ASP A 126 9.96 13.76 7.12
CA ASP A 126 8.79 14.56 6.76
C ASP A 126 8.36 14.25 5.32
N THR A 127 7.29 13.48 5.18
CA THR A 127 6.71 13.11 3.88
C THR A 127 6.02 14.28 3.18
N THR A 128 6.03 15.50 3.75
CA THR A 128 5.41 16.69 3.17
C THR A 128 6.23 17.34 2.05
N VAL A 129 7.52 17.01 1.89
CA VAL A 129 8.39 17.61 0.86
C VAL A 129 8.40 16.75 -0.41
N THR A 130 7.28 16.69 -1.11
CA THR A 130 7.09 15.95 -2.38
C THR A 130 7.37 14.44 -2.29
N LEU A 131 6.57 13.64 -2.99
CA LEU A 131 6.70 12.17 -2.99
C LEU A 131 8.06 11.65 -3.50
N ARG A 132 8.88 12.53 -4.11
CA ARG A 132 10.17 12.20 -4.72
C ARG A 132 11.39 12.56 -3.86
N ASP A 133 11.27 13.53 -2.96
CA ASP A 133 12.40 14.05 -2.18
C ASP A 133 12.42 13.50 -0.74
N ASN A 134 11.82 12.32 -0.53
CA ASN A 134 11.92 11.58 0.72
C ASN A 134 13.31 10.94 0.92
N ASN A 135 14.37 11.71 0.67
CA ASN A 135 15.77 11.31 0.81
C ASN A 135 16.18 11.06 2.28
N ASP A 136 15.34 11.45 3.22
CA ASP A 136 15.51 11.22 4.66
C ASP A 136 14.67 10.05 5.19
N ALA A 137 14.02 9.28 4.31
CA ALA A 137 13.34 8.05 4.71
C ALA A 137 14.33 6.97 5.13
N HIS A 138 14.65 6.91 6.42
CA HIS A 138 15.39 5.81 7.05
C HIS A 138 14.54 4.54 7.22
N GLY A 139 13.65 4.25 6.26
CA GLY A 139 12.75 3.10 6.28
C GLY A 139 12.85 2.23 5.05
N THR A 140 11.95 1.27 4.94
CA THR A 140 12.00 0.23 3.90
C THR A 140 11.02 0.45 2.75
N PHE A 141 9.95 1.22 2.98
CA PHE A 141 8.87 1.46 2.01
C PHE A 141 8.59 2.96 1.84
N PHE A 142 9.53 3.68 1.22
CA PHE A 142 9.37 5.08 0.84
C PHE A 142 9.02 5.23 -0.64
N GLY A 143 8.82 6.46 -1.10
CA GLY A 143 8.46 6.74 -2.48
C GLY A 143 9.52 6.27 -3.48
N GLY A 144 9.11 5.44 -4.44
CA GLY A 144 10.05 4.87 -5.41
C GLY A 144 11.15 3.99 -4.80
N SER A 145 10.97 3.48 -3.58
CA SER A 145 11.94 2.56 -2.96
C SER A 145 11.95 1.20 -3.67
N TYR A 146 13.11 0.67 -4.01
CA TYR A 146 13.25 -0.72 -4.50
C TYR A 146 14.43 -1.39 -3.81
N LEU A 147 14.38 -1.43 -2.48
CA LEU A 147 15.46 -1.95 -1.66
C LEU A 147 15.60 -3.45 -1.82
N LYS A 148 16.83 -3.93 -1.93
CA LYS A 148 17.14 -5.35 -1.87
C LYS A 148 17.44 -5.73 -0.43
N PHE A 149 17.25 -6.99 -0.04
CA PHE A 149 17.63 -7.44 1.31
C PHE A 149 19.09 -7.15 1.67
N ARG A 150 20.01 -7.18 0.69
CA ARG A 150 21.41 -6.81 0.90
C ARG A 150 21.64 -5.33 1.23
N ASP A 151 20.70 -4.46 0.86
CA ASP A 151 20.78 -3.02 1.10
C ASP A 151 20.38 -2.70 2.57
N ILE A 152 19.81 -3.67 3.28
CA ILE A 152 19.47 -3.61 4.70
C ILE A 152 20.66 -4.15 5.51
N THR A 153 21.65 -3.28 5.76
CA THR A 153 22.97 -3.68 6.26
C THR A 153 23.01 -4.13 7.72
N ASP A 154 22.03 -3.74 8.53
CA ASP A 154 21.83 -4.23 9.90
C ASP A 154 21.04 -5.55 9.95
N GLY A 155 20.60 -6.06 8.80
CA GLY A 155 19.98 -7.36 8.60
C GLY A 155 18.46 -7.33 8.70
N THR A 156 17.80 -8.08 7.82
CA THR A 156 16.32 -8.14 7.75
C THR A 156 15.66 -8.63 9.04
N SER A 157 16.37 -9.40 9.88
CA SER A 157 15.90 -9.83 11.19
C SER A 157 15.84 -8.71 12.24
N ASN A 158 16.55 -7.61 12.00
CA ASN A 158 16.57 -6.43 12.89
C ASN A 158 15.74 -5.27 12.34
N THR A 159 15.13 -5.45 11.16
CA THR A 159 14.39 -4.38 10.48
C THR A 159 12.90 -4.66 10.52
N PHE A 160 12.14 -3.61 10.83
CA PHE A 160 10.69 -3.65 10.79
C PHE A 160 10.16 -3.25 9.40
N PHE A 161 9.33 -4.11 8.80
CA PHE A 161 8.76 -3.87 7.47
C PHE A 161 7.31 -3.39 7.53
N VAL A 162 6.44 -4.16 8.19
CA VAL A 162 4.99 -3.90 8.24
C VAL A 162 4.48 -4.04 9.67
N GLY A 163 3.65 -3.08 10.07
CA GLY A 163 2.96 -3.05 11.35
C GLY A 163 1.46 -3.10 11.22
N GLU A 164 0.80 -3.43 12.32
CA GLU A 164 -0.64 -3.30 12.46
C GLU A 164 -1.01 -1.95 13.08
N ARG A 165 -2.08 -1.34 12.59
CA ARG A 165 -2.78 -0.19 13.15
C ARG A 165 -4.29 -0.43 13.13
N ASP A 166 -4.98 0.31 13.98
CA ASP A 166 -6.44 0.44 13.92
C ASP A 166 -6.83 1.15 12.59
N ALA A 167 -7.85 0.65 11.88
CA ALA A 167 -8.32 1.28 10.66
C ALA A 167 -9.26 2.47 10.90
N SER A 168 -9.65 2.72 12.15
CA SER A 168 -10.47 3.87 12.54
C SER A 168 -9.74 5.22 12.49
N LYS A 169 -8.42 5.22 12.21
CA LYS A 169 -7.54 6.40 12.25
C LYS A 169 -6.70 6.56 10.99
#